data_AF-A0A2I0KPI3-F1
#
_entry.id   AF-A0A2I0KPI3-F1
#
_cell.length_a   1.000
_cell.length_b   1.000
_cell.length_c   1.000
_cell.angle_alpha   90.00
_cell.angle_beta   90.00
_cell.angle_gamma   90.00
#
_symmetry.space_group_name_H-M   'P 1'
#
loop_
_entity.id
_entity.type
_entity.pdbx_description
1 polymer ?
#
loop_
_entity_poly.entity_id
_entity_poly.type
_entity_poly.pdbx_seq_one_letter_code
_entity_poly.pdbx_strand_id
1 'polypeptide(L)'
;MAMVDEPLYPIAVLIDELKNEDIQLRLNSIRRLSTIARALGEERTRRELIPFLSENNDDDDEVLLALAEELGVFIPYVGGVDHANFLLSPLETLCTVEETCVRDKAVESLCRIGAQMKEQDVVDHFIPMVKVSGSRATVFA
;
A
#
# COMPACT_ATOMS: atom_id res chain seq x y z
N MET A 1 12.38 -16.80 30.26
CA MET A 1 11.37 -15.78 29.89
C MET A 1 12.11 -14.45 29.83
N ALA A 2 12.72 -14.17 28.69
CA ALA A 2 13.30 -12.86 28.38
C ALA A 2 12.62 -12.46 27.08
N MET A 3 11.60 -11.63 27.21
CA MET A 3 10.88 -11.08 26.08
C MET A 3 11.85 -10.14 25.37
N VAL A 4 11.98 -10.36 24.06
CA VAL A 4 12.92 -9.69 23.17
C VAL A 4 12.48 -8.23 23.08
N ASP A 5 13.17 -7.34 23.78
CA ASP A 5 13.13 -5.90 23.54
C ASP A 5 14.00 -5.64 22.30
N GLU A 6 13.50 -6.07 21.14
CA GLU A 6 13.96 -5.62 19.83
C GLU A 6 13.56 -4.14 19.75
N PRO A 7 14.47 -3.19 19.47
CA PRO A 7 14.24 -1.78 19.73
C PRO A 7 12.98 -1.32 18.99
N LEU A 8 11.95 -0.90 19.73
CA LEU A 8 10.72 -0.30 19.16
C LEU A 8 10.95 1.15 18.68
N TYR A 9 12.11 1.72 19.00
CA TYR A 9 12.54 3.08 18.65
C TYR A 9 12.77 3.36 17.14
N PRO A 10 13.21 2.44 16.25
CA PRO A 10 13.38 2.71 14.83
C PRO A 10 12.05 2.87 14.10
N ILE A 11 11.00 2.14 14.53
CA ILE A 11 9.71 2.12 13.82
C ILE A 11 8.95 3.42 14.02
N ALA A 12 8.93 3.96 15.25
CA ALA A 12 8.28 5.22 15.53
C ALA A 12 8.90 6.36 14.71
N VAL A 13 10.23 6.37 14.57
CA VAL A 13 10.95 7.33 13.73
C VAL A 13 10.59 7.15 12.25
N LEU A 14 10.58 5.92 11.74
CA LEU A 14 10.23 5.66 10.33
C LEU A 14 8.77 6.04 9.99
N ILE A 15 7.84 5.88 10.93
CA ILE A 15 6.45 6.32 10.77
C ILE A 15 6.35 7.85 10.85
N ASP A 16 7.15 8.49 11.71
CA ASP A 16 7.22 9.95 11.79
C ASP A 16 7.86 10.55 10.53
N GLU A 17 8.85 9.87 9.94
CA GLU A 17 9.48 10.26 8.68
C GLU A 17 8.51 10.17 7.49
N LEU A 18 7.53 9.26 7.52
CA LEU A 18 6.44 9.24 6.52
C LEU A 18 5.53 10.48 6.62
N LYS A 19 5.47 11.14 7.78
CA LYS A 19 4.72 12.39 7.99
C LYS A 19 5.60 13.64 7.81
N ASN A 20 6.84 13.47 7.37
CA ASN A 20 7.77 14.58 7.27
C ASN A 20 7.39 15.52 6.12
N GLU A 21 7.69 16.80 6.29
CA GLU A 21 7.46 17.83 5.28
C GLU A 21 8.40 17.67 4.07
N ASP A 22 9.55 17.00 4.28
CA ASP A 22 10.53 16.75 3.23
C ASP A 22 10.15 15.51 2.38
N ILE A 23 9.91 15.77 1.10
CA ILE A 23 9.60 14.75 0.08
C ILE A 23 10.65 13.64 0.05
N GLN A 24 11.94 13.97 0.18
CA GLN A 24 13.02 12.99 0.10
C GLN A 24 13.02 12.05 1.30
N LEU A 25 12.68 12.54 2.49
CA LEU A 25 12.55 11.71 3.69
C LEU A 25 11.34 10.78 3.59
N ARG A 26 10.20 11.29 3.10
CA ARG A 26 9.02 10.46 2.83
C ARG A 26 9.31 9.36 1.81
N LEU A 27 9.95 9.70 0.69
CA LEU A 27 10.30 8.75 -0.37
C LEU A 27 11.29 7.69 0.12
N ASN A 28 12.30 8.08 0.91
CA ASN A 28 13.21 7.13 1.56
C ASN A 28 12.49 6.18 2.52
N SER A 29 11.47 6.68 3.22
CA SER A 29 10.66 5.88 4.15
C SER A 29 9.77 4.89 3.41
N ILE A 30 9.16 5.29 2.29
CA ILE A 30 8.39 4.39 1.42
C ILE A 30 9.27 3.29 0.85
N ARG A 31 10.50 3.58 0.40
CA ARG A 31 11.43 2.53 -0.04
C ARG A 31 11.84 1.56 1.08
N ARG A 32 11.56 1.91 2.34
CA ARG A 32 11.79 1.08 3.52
C ARG A 32 10.48 0.51 4.10
N LEU A 33 9.34 0.70 3.43
CA LEU A 33 8.03 0.27 3.91
C LEU A 33 7.99 -1.23 4.20
N SER A 34 8.62 -2.03 3.35
CA SER A 34 8.79 -3.48 3.52
C SER A 34 9.55 -3.84 4.81
N THR A 35 10.56 -3.07 5.17
CA THR A 35 11.32 -3.25 6.42
C THR A 35 10.49 -2.84 7.63
N ILE A 36 9.77 -1.73 7.53
CA ILE A 36 8.85 -1.25 8.58
C ILE A 36 7.79 -2.32 8.85
N ALA A 37 7.10 -2.79 7.81
CA ALA A 37 6.03 -3.76 7.96
C ALA A 37 6.52 -5.11 8.50
N ARG A 38 7.73 -5.55 8.12
CA ARG A 38 8.35 -6.74 8.71
C ARG A 38 8.61 -6.57 10.21
N ALA A 39 9.06 -5.39 10.64
CA ALA A 39 9.33 -5.11 12.05
C ALA A 39 8.05 -4.87 12.87
N LEU A 40 7.03 -4.26 12.26
CA LEU A 40 5.74 -3.99 12.89
C LEU A 40 4.91 -5.27 13.07
N GLY A 41 5.07 -6.22 12.14
CA GLY A 41 4.29 -7.45 12.05
C GLY A 41 2.99 -7.27 11.25
N GLU A 42 2.51 -8.37 10.69
CA GLU A 42 1.33 -8.41 9.81
C GLU A 42 0.06 -7.81 10.42
N GLU A 43 -0.19 -8.03 11.72
CA GLU A 43 -1.41 -7.56 12.38
C GLU A 43 -1.46 -6.04 12.48
N ARG A 44 -0.35 -5.43 12.91
CA ARG A 44 -0.23 -3.98 13.01
C ARG A 44 -0.10 -3.32 11.64
N THR A 45 0.56 -3.97 10.68
CA THR A 45 0.63 -3.46 9.29
C THR A 45 -0.77 -3.27 8.70
N ARG A 46 -1.67 -4.21 8.93
CA ARG A 46 -3.06 -4.11 8.44
C ARG A 46 -3.89 -3.09 9.20
N ARG A 47 -3.70 -2.95 10.52
CA ARG A 47 -4.55 -2.10 11.38
C ARG A 47 -4.08 -0.66 11.50
N GLU A 48 -2.78 -0.43 11.34
CA GLU A 48 -2.16 0.89 11.53
C GLU A 48 -1.54 1.37 10.22
N LEU A 49 -0.63 0.58 9.61
CA LEU A 49 0.18 1.05 8.48
C LEU A 49 -0.65 1.22 7.19
N ILE A 50 -1.46 0.24 6.81
CA ILE A 50 -2.28 0.31 5.59
C ILE A 50 -3.29 1.46 5.64
N PRO A 51 -4.11 1.61 6.70
CA PRO A 51 -5.02 2.74 6.82
C PRO A 51 -4.29 4.07 6.76
N PHE A 52 -3.13 4.16 7.43
CA PHE A 52 -2.30 5.35 7.38
C PHE A 52 -1.85 5.72 5.96
N LEU A 53 -1.44 4.73 5.14
CA LEU A 53 -1.06 4.95 3.75
C LEU A 53 -2.26 5.29 2.85
N SER A 54 -3.43 4.72 3.13
CA SER A 54 -4.67 5.08 2.42
C SER A 54 -5.12 6.52 2.73
N GLU A 55 -4.94 6.98 3.96
CA GLU A 55 -5.31 8.34 4.39
C GLU A 55 -4.30 9.41 3.94
N ASN A 56 -3.03 9.07 3.71
CA ASN A 56 -1.99 10.00 3.24
C ASN A 56 -1.75 9.88 1.72
N ASN A 57 -2.82 9.76 0.93
CA ASN A 57 -2.74 9.64 -0.53
C ASN A 57 -2.79 10.99 -1.28
N ASP A 58 -2.75 12.12 -0.56
CA ASP A 58 -2.65 13.50 -1.10
C ASP A 58 -1.19 13.99 -1.16
N ASP A 59 -0.28 13.05 -1.38
CA ASP A 59 1.17 13.26 -1.40
C ASP A 59 1.69 13.60 -2.80
N ASP A 60 2.95 14.06 -2.89
CA ASP A 60 3.60 14.35 -4.18
C ASP A 60 3.60 13.13 -5.12
N ASP A 61 3.44 13.35 -6.42
CA ASP A 61 3.32 12.28 -7.43
C ASP A 61 4.46 11.25 -7.37
N GLU A 62 5.68 11.68 -7.05
CA GLU A 62 6.85 10.79 -6.92
C GLU A 62 6.74 9.84 -5.71
N VAL A 63 6.15 10.33 -4.62
CA VAL A 63 5.89 9.57 -3.39
C VAL A 63 4.78 8.55 -3.65
N LEU A 64 3.69 8.98 -4.31
CA LEU A 64 2.57 8.11 -4.69
C LEU A 64 3.00 7.00 -5.66
N LEU A 65 3.89 7.31 -6.60
CA LEU A 65 4.42 6.32 -7.55
C LEU A 65 5.26 5.25 -6.84
N ALA A 66 6.13 5.67 -5.92
CA ALA A 66 6.91 4.75 -5.10
C ALA A 66 6.00 3.90 -4.18
N LEU A 67 4.93 4.50 -3.64
CA LEU A 67 3.97 3.81 -2.80
C LEU A 67 3.25 2.71 -3.59
N ALA A 68 2.75 3.03 -4.79
CA ALA A 68 2.09 2.06 -5.65
C ALA A 68 3.00 0.86 -5.93
N GLU A 69 4.27 1.12 -6.24
CA GLU A 69 5.27 0.07 -6.50
C GLU A 69 5.52 -0.85 -5.29
N GLU A 70 5.72 -0.26 -4.10
CA GLU A 70 5.97 -1.02 -2.87
C GLU A 70 4.74 -1.85 -2.46
N LEU A 71 3.53 -1.31 -2.63
CA LEU A 71 2.29 -2.02 -2.33
C LEU A 71 2.11 -3.28 -3.20
N GLY A 72 2.60 -3.27 -4.45
CA GLY A 72 2.54 -4.42 -5.35
C GLY A 72 3.32 -5.66 -4.89
N VAL A 73 4.25 -5.51 -3.95
CA VAL A 73 5.02 -6.61 -3.35
C VAL A 73 4.72 -6.81 -1.86
N PHE A 74 3.63 -6.22 -1.36
CA PHE A 74 3.39 -6.12 0.08
C PHE A 74 2.63 -7.30 0.72
N ILE A 75 2.15 -8.23 -0.11
CA ILE A 75 1.42 -9.45 0.30
C ILE A 75 2.07 -10.21 1.48
N PRO A 76 3.38 -10.55 1.45
CA PRO A 76 4.00 -11.28 2.56
C PRO A 76 3.99 -10.50 3.88
N TYR A 77 3.89 -9.17 3.84
CA TYR A 77 3.91 -8.33 5.05
C TYR A 77 2.54 -8.08 5.66
N VAL A 78 1.45 -8.45 4.96
CA VAL A 78 0.07 -8.37 5.47
C VAL A 78 -0.45 -9.71 5.99
N GLY A 79 0.38 -10.75 6.01
CA GLY A 79 -0.02 -12.11 6.39
C GLY A 79 -0.47 -12.96 5.21
N GLY A 80 0.09 -12.68 4.02
CA GLY A 80 -0.08 -13.52 2.83
C GLY A 80 -1.31 -13.20 2.00
N VAL A 81 -1.59 -14.09 1.04
CA VAL A 81 -2.65 -13.90 0.02
C VAL A 81 -4.06 -13.84 0.62
N ASP A 82 -4.28 -14.46 1.79
CA ASP A 82 -5.53 -14.39 2.55
C ASP A 82 -5.89 -12.97 3.00
N HIS A 83 -4.91 -12.06 3.06
CA HIS A 83 -5.10 -10.67 3.49
C HIS A 83 -4.67 -9.67 2.42
N ALA A 84 -4.50 -10.12 1.17
CA ALA A 84 -4.17 -9.26 0.05
C ALA A 84 -5.28 -8.23 -0.25
N ASN A 85 -6.53 -8.52 0.14
CA ASN A 85 -7.66 -7.61 0.00
C ASN A 85 -7.44 -6.25 0.70
N PHE A 86 -6.68 -6.20 1.79
CA PHE A 86 -6.34 -4.94 2.46
C PHE A 86 -5.49 -4.00 1.59
N LEU A 87 -4.75 -4.54 0.62
CA LEU A 87 -3.94 -3.75 -0.32
C LEU A 87 -4.76 -3.22 -1.50
N LEU A 88 -5.94 -3.79 -1.77
CA LEU A 88 -6.80 -3.35 -2.87
C LEU A 88 -7.34 -1.93 -2.61
N SER A 89 -7.71 -1.61 -1.38
CA SER A 89 -8.25 -0.30 -1.02
C SER A 89 -7.26 0.86 -1.28
N PRO A 90 -5.99 0.85 -0.79
CA PRO A 90 -5.05 1.92 -1.09
C PRO A 90 -4.72 2.00 -2.59
N LEU A 91 -4.57 0.86 -3.26
CA LEU A 91 -4.28 0.83 -4.69
C LEU A 91 -5.45 1.34 -5.54
N GLU A 92 -6.69 1.07 -5.15
CA GLU A 92 -7.87 1.64 -5.80
C GLU A 92 -7.86 3.17 -5.72
N THR A 93 -7.53 3.74 -4.54
CA THR A 93 -7.40 5.20 -4.38
C THR A 93 -6.30 5.75 -5.29
N LEU A 94 -5.14 5.10 -5.35
CA LEU A 94 -4.03 5.47 -6.25
C LEU A 94 -4.44 5.41 -7.74
N CYS A 95 -5.32 4.48 -8.13
CA CYS A 95 -5.88 4.43 -9.49
C CYS A 95 -6.80 5.60 -9.83
N THR A 96 -7.27 6.37 -8.84
CA THR A 96 -8.12 7.57 -9.06
C THR A 96 -7.34 8.88 -9.09
N VAL A 97 -6.03 8.85 -8.86
CA VAL A 97 -5.14 10.02 -8.89
C VAL A 97 -5.06 10.61 -10.32
N GLU A 98 -4.87 11.93 -10.43
CA GLU A 98 -4.80 12.63 -11.72
C GLU A 98 -3.56 12.22 -12.54
N GLU A 99 -2.43 12.00 -11.87
CA GLU A 99 -1.16 11.63 -12.50
C GLU A 99 -1.23 10.25 -13.16
N THR A 100 -0.94 10.22 -14.47
CA THR A 100 -1.08 9.01 -15.28
C THR A 100 -0.03 7.97 -14.91
N CYS A 101 1.19 8.39 -14.59
CA CYS A 101 2.27 7.48 -14.21
C CYS A 101 1.92 6.71 -12.92
N VAL A 102 1.31 7.40 -11.94
CA VAL A 102 0.87 6.80 -10.67
C VAL A 102 -0.25 5.78 -10.93
N ARG A 103 -1.25 6.15 -11.73
CA ARG A 103 -2.35 5.23 -12.09
C ARG A 103 -1.85 3.97 -12.77
N ASP A 104 -0.99 4.10 -13.78
CA ASP A 104 -0.44 2.96 -14.51
C ASP A 104 0.32 2.02 -13.56
N LYS A 105 1.10 2.59 -12.63
CA LYS A 105 1.84 1.80 -11.64
C LYS A 105 0.94 1.12 -10.62
N ALA A 106 -0.13 1.79 -10.19
CA ALA A 106 -1.13 1.21 -9.30
C ALA A 106 -1.86 0.05 -9.97
N VAL A 107 -2.21 0.17 -11.26
CA VAL A 107 -2.82 -0.92 -12.05
C VAL A 107 -1.86 -2.10 -12.21
N GLU A 108 -0.57 -1.84 -12.49
CA GLU A 108 0.46 -2.90 -12.56
C GLU A 108 0.53 -3.68 -11.23
N SER A 109 0.52 -2.95 -10.12
CA SER A 109 0.61 -3.50 -8.77
C SER A 109 -0.64 -4.28 -8.37
N LEU A 110 -1.83 -3.78 -8.72
CA LEU A 110 -3.09 -4.50 -8.58
C LEU A 110 -3.08 -5.81 -9.38
N CYS A 111 -2.64 -5.77 -10.64
CA CYS A 111 -2.55 -6.98 -11.47
C CYS A 111 -1.61 -8.02 -10.84
N ARG A 112 -0.45 -7.58 -10.32
CA ARG A 112 0.51 -8.45 -9.64
C ARG A 112 -0.07 -9.08 -8.38
N ILE A 113 -0.86 -8.33 -7.60
CA ILE A 113 -1.54 -8.86 -6.41
C ILE A 113 -2.65 -9.82 -6.82
N GLY A 114 -3.52 -9.42 -7.75
CA GLY A 114 -4.63 -10.24 -8.24
C GLY A 114 -4.18 -11.57 -8.83
N ALA A 115 -3.00 -11.62 -9.46
CA ALA A 115 -2.41 -12.86 -9.96
C ALA A 115 -1.97 -13.85 -8.86
N GLN A 116 -1.77 -13.35 -7.63
CA GLN A 116 -1.38 -14.16 -6.46
C GLN A 116 -2.57 -14.45 -5.54
N MET A 117 -3.67 -13.70 -5.65
CA MET A 117 -4.88 -13.89 -4.84
C MET A 117 -5.56 -15.22 -5.16
N LYS A 118 -6.31 -15.74 -4.18
CA LYS A 118 -7.15 -16.92 -4.38
C LYS A 118 -8.33 -16.56 -5.27
N GLU A 119 -8.82 -17.53 -6.05
CA GLU A 119 -9.96 -17.33 -6.95
C GLU A 119 -11.20 -16.75 -6.24
N GLN A 120 -11.44 -17.14 -4.99
CA GLN A 120 -12.55 -16.61 -4.19
C GLN A 120 -12.39 -15.11 -3.90
N ASP A 121 -11.22 -14.68 -3.42
CA ASP A 121 -10.95 -13.27 -3.12
C ASP A 121 -10.92 -12.41 -4.39
N VAL A 122 -10.47 -12.98 -5.50
CA VAL A 122 -10.54 -12.30 -6.80
C VAL A 122 -11.99 -12.01 -7.18
N VAL A 123 -12.88 -12.99 -7.02
CA VAL A 123 -14.29 -12.83 -7.37
C VAL A 123 -15.02 -11.90 -6.40
N ASP A 124 -14.74 -12.00 -5.09
CA ASP A 124 -15.46 -11.26 -4.05
C ASP A 124 -14.96 -9.82 -3.88
N HIS A 125 -13.68 -9.56 -4.15
CA HIS A 125 -13.06 -8.25 -3.90
C HIS A 125 -12.44 -7.62 -5.14
N PHE A 126 -11.61 -8.35 -5.90
CA PHE A 126 -10.87 -7.78 -7.03
C PHE A 126 -11.79 -7.40 -8.20
N ILE A 127 -12.68 -8.30 -8.64
CA ILE A 127 -13.60 -8.04 -9.76
C ILE A 127 -14.55 -6.86 -9.46
N PRO A 128 -15.19 -6.76 -8.28
CA PRO A 128 -16.01 -5.61 -7.92
C PRO A 128 -15.22 -4.30 -7.96
N MET A 129 -14.02 -4.28 -7.39
CA MET A 129 -13.14 -3.11 -7.40
C MET A 129 -12.85 -2.65 -8.83
N VAL A 130 -12.38 -3.55 -9.71
CA VAL A 130 -12.09 -3.19 -11.12
C VAL A 130 -13.32 -2.64 -11.85
N LYS A 131 -14.51 -3.20 -11.59
CA LYS A 131 -15.76 -2.67 -12.17
C LYS A 131 -16.11 -1.28 -11.67
N VAL A 132 -15.89 -1.00 -10.38
CA VAL A 132 -16.13 0.31 -9.78
C VAL A 132 -15.12 1.34 -10.29
N SER A 133 -13.82 1.02 -10.28
CA SER A 133 -12.77 1.91 -10.77
C SER A 133 -12.91 2.16 -12.27
N GLY A 134 -13.26 1.14 -13.06
CA GLY A 134 -13.53 1.27 -14.49
C GLY A 134 -14.76 2.13 -14.80
N SER A 135 -15.76 2.17 -13.93
CA SER A 135 -16.94 3.03 -14.08
C SER A 135 -16.65 4.50 -13.72
N ARG A 136 -15.65 4.75 -12.84
CA ARG A 136 -15.20 6.09 -12.47
C ARG A 136 -14.19 6.67 -13.47
N ALA A 137 -13.35 5.84 -14.07
CA ALA A 137 -12.38 6.26 -15.08
C ALA A 137 -13.03 6.86 -16.34
N THR A 138 -14.26 6.44 -16.70
CA THR A 138 -15.01 6.99 -17.83
C THR A 138 -15.49 8.44 -17.63
N VAL A 139 -15.37 9.00 -16.42
CA VAL A 139 -15.80 10.38 -16.12
C VAL A 139 -14.70 11.40 -16.41
N PHE A 140 -13.46 10.95 -16.64
CA PHE A 140 -12.30 11.82 -16.95
C PHE A 140 -11.82 11.72 -18.41
N ALA A 141 -12.60 11.10 -19.30
CA ALA A 141 -12.33 11.03 -20.74
C ALA A 141 -13.08 12.11 -21.53
#